data_AF-A0A918U344-F1
#
_entry.id   AF-A0A918U344-F1
#
_cell.length_a   1.000
_cell.length_b   1.000
_cell.length_c   1.000
_cell.angle_alpha   90.00
_cell.angle_beta   90.00
_cell.angle_gamma   90.00
#
_symmetry.space_group_name_H-M   'P 1'
#
loop_
_entity.id
_entity.type
_entity.pdbx_description
1 polymer ?
#
loop_
_entity_poly.entity_id
_entity_poly.type
_entity_poly.pdbx_seq_one_letter_code
_entity_poly.pdbx_strand_id
1 'polypeptide(L)'
;MNLLIPLYVHPAEDPGAWHRLITSADRTYAVVLNPADGPGPTPDPAFVSAAEALRAAGARLLGYVDTDYGTREPDTVADEAGRHREWYGAEGCFLDRVPSDAESLPACRRLVRAVRRLGTAPVVLNPGVHPAPGYARLADLVVTFEGHWSTYVSAFSRPKWTARHPPERFCHLVYGVPEALVPLAVRTARERGAAVSGPVTGELPNPWSRLTPALGGTAP
;
A
#
# COMPACT_ATOMS: atom_id res chain seq x y z
N MET A 1 -0.42 14.65 6.48
CA MET A 1 -0.80 13.30 6.95
C MET A 1 -0.59 12.39 5.76
N ASN A 2 0.13 11.27 5.90
CA ASN A 2 0.54 10.47 4.75
C ASN A 2 -0.26 9.17 4.77
N LEU A 3 -1.39 9.15 4.06
CA LEU A 3 -2.25 7.97 4.02
C LEU A 3 -1.93 7.09 2.81
N LEU A 4 -1.60 5.83 3.05
CA LEU A 4 -1.57 4.82 1.99
C LEU A 4 -2.97 4.23 1.87
N ILE A 5 -3.58 4.32 0.69
CA ILE A 5 -4.98 3.93 0.46
C ILE A 5 -5.05 2.68 -0.41
N PRO A 6 -5.12 1.48 0.17
CA PRO A 6 -5.65 0.31 -0.51
C PRO A 6 -7.19 0.39 -0.51
N LEU A 7 -7.79 0.62 -1.69
CA LEU A 7 -9.24 0.61 -1.87
C LEU A 7 -9.59 -0.54 -2.82
N TYR A 8 -9.84 -1.72 -2.26
CA TYR A 8 -10.10 -2.96 -3.00
C TYR A 8 -11.61 -3.19 -3.12
N VAL A 9 -12.27 -2.22 -3.74
CA VAL A 9 -13.66 -2.26 -4.17
C VAL A 9 -13.73 -1.68 -5.58
N HIS A 10 -14.46 -2.35 -6.46
CA HIS A 10 -14.53 -1.94 -7.86
C HIS A 10 -15.17 -0.54 -8.00
N PRO A 11 -14.68 0.36 -8.88
CA PRO A 11 -15.26 1.72 -9.01
C PRO A 11 -16.75 1.76 -9.33
N ALA A 12 -17.26 0.74 -10.05
CA ALA A 12 -18.69 0.60 -10.33
C ALA A 12 -19.53 0.13 -9.13
N GLU A 13 -18.91 -0.53 -8.13
CA GLU A 13 -19.61 -1.04 -6.94
C GLU A 13 -19.80 0.06 -5.87
N ASP A 14 -18.79 0.92 -5.68
CA ASP A 14 -18.89 2.07 -4.75
C ASP A 14 -18.36 3.37 -5.40
N PRO A 15 -19.10 3.93 -6.37
CA PRO A 15 -18.70 5.18 -7.03
C PRO A 15 -18.59 6.35 -6.04
N GLY A 16 -19.33 6.30 -4.93
CA GLY A 16 -19.28 7.32 -3.88
C GLY A 16 -17.96 7.34 -3.12
N ALA A 17 -17.41 6.17 -2.79
CA ALA A 17 -16.07 6.07 -2.19
C ALA A 17 -14.99 6.58 -3.13
N TRP A 18 -15.03 6.18 -4.41
CA TRP A 18 -14.05 6.65 -5.40
C TRP A 18 -14.13 8.16 -5.61
N HIS A 19 -15.33 8.74 -5.67
CA HIS A 19 -15.49 10.19 -5.74
C HIS A 19 -14.88 10.91 -4.53
N ARG A 20 -15.14 10.44 -3.30
CA ARG A 20 -14.53 11.01 -2.08
C ARG A 20 -13.01 10.88 -2.06
N LEU A 21 -12.48 9.77 -2.57
CA LEU A 21 -11.03 9.57 -2.68
C LEU A 21 -10.42 10.56 -3.68
N ILE A 22 -11.04 10.74 -4.84
CA ILE A 22 -10.59 11.70 -5.86
C ILE A 22 -10.58 13.12 -5.31
N THR A 23 -11.63 13.55 -4.59
CA THR A 23 -11.69 14.91 -4.03
C THR A 23 -10.73 15.15 -2.87
N SER A 24 -10.13 14.10 -2.30
CA SER A 24 -9.17 14.16 -1.19
C SER A 24 -7.78 13.63 -1.57
N ALA A 25 -7.49 13.54 -2.87
CA ALA A 25 -6.28 12.92 -3.42
C ALA A 25 -4.98 13.55 -2.89
N ASP A 26 -4.97 14.87 -2.67
CA ASP A 26 -3.88 15.67 -2.13
C ASP A 26 -3.47 15.28 -0.69
N ARG A 27 -4.34 14.57 0.02
CA ARG A 27 -4.11 14.10 1.40
C ARG A 27 -3.55 12.68 1.46
N THR A 28 -3.29 12.06 0.32
CA THR A 28 -2.77 10.69 0.24
C THR A 28 -1.25 10.69 0.08
N TYR A 29 -0.60 9.67 0.64
CA TYR A 29 0.76 9.30 0.23
C TYR A 29 0.73 8.65 -1.15
N ALA A 30 -0.20 7.70 -1.34
CA ALA A 30 -0.51 7.05 -2.60
C ALA A 30 -1.82 6.26 -2.51
N VAL A 31 -2.41 5.94 -3.66
CA VAL A 31 -3.55 5.03 -3.82
C VAL A 31 -3.07 3.74 -4.50
N VAL A 32 -3.45 2.58 -3.96
CA VAL A 32 -3.14 1.27 -4.54
C VAL A 32 -4.31 0.81 -5.41
N LEU A 33 -4.05 0.57 -6.69
CA LEU A 33 -5.02 0.01 -7.63
C LEU A 33 -4.87 -1.51 -7.69
N ASN A 34 -5.95 -2.23 -7.42
CA ASN A 34 -6.02 -3.69 -7.55
C ASN A 34 -7.28 -4.11 -8.34
N PRO A 35 -7.27 -4.03 -9.69
CA PRO A 35 -8.41 -4.45 -10.50
C PRO A 35 -8.82 -5.92 -10.35
N ALA A 36 -7.85 -6.84 -10.32
CA ALA A 36 -8.12 -8.28 -10.34
C ALA A 36 -6.95 -9.08 -9.73
N ASP A 37 -6.57 -8.76 -8.49
CA ASP A 37 -5.37 -9.30 -7.83
C ASP A 37 -4.09 -9.09 -8.66
N GLY A 38 -4.01 -7.91 -9.25
CA GLY A 38 -3.10 -7.52 -10.32
C GLY A 38 -3.82 -6.65 -11.36
N PRO A 39 -3.19 -6.38 -12.52
CA PRO A 39 -3.74 -5.47 -13.52
C PRO A 39 -4.94 -6.04 -14.29
N GLY A 40 -5.18 -7.35 -14.18
CA GLY A 40 -6.16 -8.10 -14.96
C GLY A 40 -5.63 -8.61 -16.31
N PRO A 41 -6.43 -9.38 -17.05
CA PRO A 41 -6.08 -9.87 -18.39
C PRO A 41 -6.15 -8.77 -19.47
N THR A 42 -6.97 -7.75 -19.25
CA THR A 42 -7.19 -6.58 -20.13
C THR A 42 -7.48 -5.34 -19.26
N PRO A 43 -7.26 -4.10 -19.75
CA PRO A 43 -7.57 -2.90 -18.99
C PRO A 43 -9.07 -2.82 -18.67
N ASP A 44 -9.40 -2.67 -17.39
CA ASP A 44 -10.78 -2.44 -16.94
C ASP A 44 -11.18 -0.96 -17.14
N PRO A 45 -12.23 -0.65 -17.92
CA PRO A 45 -12.62 0.74 -18.22
C PRO A 45 -12.97 1.60 -17.00
N ALA A 46 -13.54 1.00 -15.95
CA ALA A 46 -13.90 1.71 -14.73
C ALA A 46 -12.65 2.08 -13.93
N PHE A 47 -11.67 1.17 -13.86
CA PHE A 47 -10.36 1.47 -13.26
C PHE A 47 -9.54 2.46 -14.08
N VAL A 48 -9.58 2.40 -15.42
CA VAL A 48 -8.94 3.41 -16.28
C VAL A 48 -9.50 4.80 -15.95
N SER A 49 -10.82 4.95 -15.97
CA SER A 49 -11.48 6.23 -15.69
C SER A 49 -11.17 6.74 -14.28
N ALA A 50 -11.19 5.85 -13.27
CA ALA A 50 -10.88 6.21 -11.89
C ALA A 50 -9.40 6.61 -11.73
N ALA A 51 -8.48 5.91 -12.39
CA ALA A 51 -7.06 6.19 -12.34
C ALA A 51 -6.73 7.55 -13.00
N GLU A 52 -7.32 7.84 -14.16
CA GLU A 52 -7.21 9.15 -14.82
C GLU A 52 -7.70 10.28 -13.92
N ALA A 53 -8.87 10.13 -13.30
CA ALA A 53 -9.43 11.12 -12.38
C ALA A 53 -8.55 11.33 -11.14
N LEU A 54 -8.02 10.25 -10.55
CA LEU A 54 -7.10 10.33 -9.41
C LEU A 54 -5.80 11.05 -9.77
N ARG A 55 -5.21 10.74 -10.93
CA ARG A 55 -3.99 11.41 -11.41
C ARG A 55 -4.24 12.88 -11.69
N ALA A 56 -5.37 13.22 -12.32
CA ALA A 56 -5.77 14.61 -12.55
C ALA A 56 -5.96 15.38 -11.23
N ALA A 57 -6.40 14.71 -10.17
CA ALA A 57 -6.50 15.25 -8.82
C ALA A 57 -5.17 15.26 -8.04
N GLY A 58 -4.06 14.82 -8.66
CA GLY A 58 -2.72 14.84 -8.07
C GLY A 58 -2.36 13.63 -7.21
N ALA A 59 -3.18 12.57 -7.21
CA ALA A 59 -2.83 11.34 -6.51
C ALA A 59 -1.62 10.65 -7.14
N ARG A 60 -0.74 10.12 -6.30
CA ARG A 60 0.22 9.10 -6.71
C ARG A 60 -0.47 7.74 -6.76
N LEU A 61 -0.31 7.01 -7.85
CA LEU A 61 -0.88 5.68 -8.04
C LEU A 61 0.19 4.59 -7.94
N LEU A 62 -0.17 3.49 -7.27
CA LEU A 62 0.62 2.27 -7.17
C LEU A 62 -0.18 1.10 -7.77
N GLY A 63 0.43 0.34 -8.67
CA GLY A 63 -0.14 -0.94 -9.12
C GLY A 63 0.10 -2.04 -8.10
N TYR A 64 -0.96 -2.72 -7.65
CA TYR A 64 -0.84 -3.91 -6.81
C TYR A 64 -0.27 -5.07 -7.63
N VAL A 65 0.77 -5.72 -7.12
CA VAL A 65 1.29 -6.95 -7.71
C VAL A 65 1.61 -7.93 -6.60
N ASP A 66 1.01 -9.10 -6.69
CA ASP A 66 1.25 -10.18 -5.75
C ASP A 66 2.58 -10.87 -6.04
N THR A 67 3.42 -11.12 -5.03
CA THR A 67 4.70 -11.83 -5.19
C THR A 67 4.67 -13.28 -4.70
N ASP A 68 3.57 -13.72 -4.08
CA ASP A 68 3.38 -15.04 -3.46
C ASP A 68 4.58 -15.47 -2.59
N TYR A 69 5.04 -14.59 -1.71
CA TYR A 69 6.19 -14.83 -0.84
C TYR A 69 7.49 -15.15 -1.60
N GLY A 70 7.61 -14.61 -2.83
CA GLY A 70 8.78 -14.75 -3.68
C GLY A 70 8.81 -16.01 -4.54
N THR A 71 7.72 -16.79 -4.58
CA THR A 71 7.62 -17.99 -5.43
C THR A 71 7.28 -17.63 -6.88
N ARG A 72 6.66 -16.47 -7.14
CA ARG A 72 6.35 -16.02 -8.50
C ARG A 72 7.62 -15.64 -9.25
N GLU A 73 7.62 -15.93 -10.55
CA GLU A 73 8.71 -15.57 -11.43
C GLU A 73 8.90 -14.03 -11.48
N PRO A 74 10.13 -13.52 -11.30
CA PRO A 74 10.38 -12.08 -11.29
C PRO A 74 9.94 -11.35 -12.55
N ASP A 75 10.07 -11.97 -13.73
CA ASP A 75 9.70 -11.35 -15.00
C ASP A 75 8.17 -11.20 -15.11
N THR A 76 7.42 -12.23 -14.73
CA THR A 76 5.96 -12.16 -14.60
C THR A 76 5.52 -11.00 -13.67
N VAL A 77 6.16 -10.85 -12.50
CA VAL A 77 5.85 -9.75 -11.55
C VAL A 77 6.20 -8.38 -12.16
N ALA A 78 7.34 -8.29 -12.86
CA ALA A 78 7.77 -7.05 -13.51
C ALA A 78 6.82 -6.65 -14.66
N ASP A 79 6.35 -7.62 -15.44
CA ASP A 79 5.39 -7.40 -16.53
C ASP A 79 4.04 -6.91 -16.01
N GLU A 80 3.55 -7.44 -14.89
CA GLU A 80 2.34 -6.94 -14.22
C GLU A 80 2.49 -5.49 -13.74
N ALA A 81 3.63 -5.15 -13.16
CA ALA A 81 3.94 -3.76 -12.81
C ALA A 81 4.01 -2.85 -14.06
N GLY A 82 4.51 -3.37 -15.19
CA GLY A 82 4.52 -2.69 -16.48
C GLY A 82 3.10 -2.42 -17.02
N ARG A 83 2.24 -3.44 -17.00
CA ARG A 83 0.83 -3.32 -17.42
C ARG A 83 0.05 -2.33 -16.57
N HIS A 84 0.29 -2.30 -15.26
CA HIS A 84 -0.32 -1.28 -14.40
C HIS A 84 0.04 0.14 -14.81
N ARG A 85 1.31 0.37 -15.17
CA ARG A 85 1.78 1.68 -15.63
C ARG A 85 1.16 2.04 -16.98
N GLU A 86 1.15 1.10 -17.92
CA GLU A 86 0.62 1.30 -19.27
C GLU A 86 -0.89 1.56 -19.26
N TRP A 87 -1.65 0.77 -18.51
CA TRP A 87 -3.12 0.79 -18.56
C TRP A 87 -3.74 1.82 -17.63
N TYR A 88 -3.16 2.03 -16.46
CA TYR A 88 -3.76 2.87 -15.41
C TYR A 88 -2.89 4.07 -15.04
N GLY A 89 -1.77 4.30 -15.72
CA GLY A 89 -0.84 5.38 -15.38
C GLY A 89 -0.25 5.25 -13.96
N ALA A 90 -0.23 4.04 -13.41
CA ALA A 90 0.34 3.76 -12.10
C ALA A 90 1.87 3.72 -12.18
N GLU A 91 2.49 4.87 -11.93
CA GLU A 91 3.94 5.02 -12.01
C GLU A 91 4.68 4.30 -10.87
N GLY A 92 4.03 4.05 -9.73
CA GLY A 92 4.60 3.23 -8.66
C GLY A 92 4.04 1.81 -8.59
N CYS A 93 4.60 1.00 -7.70
CA CYS A 93 4.20 -0.38 -7.50
C CYS A 93 4.11 -0.73 -6.02
N PHE A 94 3.08 -1.49 -5.67
CA PHE A 94 2.87 -2.10 -4.37
C PHE A 94 3.04 -3.62 -4.52
N LEU A 95 4.20 -4.13 -4.10
CA LEU A 95 4.49 -5.56 -4.11
C LEU A 95 3.93 -6.18 -2.83
N ASP A 96 2.94 -7.06 -2.96
CA ASP A 96 2.29 -7.71 -1.83
C ASP A 96 2.80 -9.13 -1.57
N ARG A 97 2.51 -9.63 -0.37
CA ARG A 97 2.95 -10.94 0.16
C ARG A 97 4.45 -11.11 0.00
N VAL A 98 5.24 -10.08 0.35
CA VAL A 98 6.71 -10.11 0.23
C VAL A 98 7.31 -10.95 1.37
N PRO A 99 8.29 -11.84 1.13
CA PRO A 99 8.94 -12.59 2.20
C PRO A 99 9.68 -11.64 3.15
N SER A 100 9.72 -11.97 4.45
CA SER A 100 10.28 -11.11 5.49
C SER A 100 11.64 -11.58 6.03
N ASP A 101 12.08 -12.79 5.66
CA ASP A 101 13.31 -13.42 6.14
C ASP A 101 14.58 -12.89 5.45
N ALA A 102 15.75 -13.21 5.99
CA ALA A 102 17.03 -12.74 5.46
C ALA A 102 17.49 -13.50 4.19
N GLU A 103 17.03 -14.74 4.00
CA GLU A 103 17.44 -15.64 2.92
C GLU A 103 16.84 -15.19 1.58
N SER A 104 15.62 -14.67 1.62
CA SER A 104 14.88 -14.14 0.48
C SER A 104 15.37 -12.75 0.01
N LEU A 105 16.19 -12.07 0.80
CA LEU A 105 16.61 -10.68 0.57
C LEU A 105 17.32 -10.45 -0.78
N PRO A 106 18.25 -11.32 -1.24
CA PRO A 106 18.87 -11.18 -2.56
C PRO A 106 17.86 -11.29 -3.71
N ALA A 107 16.85 -12.16 -3.59
CA ALA A 107 15.80 -12.32 -4.60
C ALA A 107 14.90 -11.08 -4.65
N CYS A 108 14.44 -10.60 -3.49
CA CYS A 108 13.67 -9.37 -3.38
C CYS A 108 14.43 -8.17 -3.98
N ARG A 109 15.74 -8.06 -3.72
CA ARG A 109 16.58 -7.01 -4.33
C ARG A 109 16.61 -7.07 -5.86
N ARG A 110 16.68 -8.28 -6.44
CA ARG A 110 16.66 -8.44 -7.91
C ARG A 110 15.31 -8.02 -8.48
N LEU A 111 14.22 -8.45 -7.86
CA LEU A 111 12.86 -8.06 -8.26
C LEU A 111 12.66 -6.54 -8.22
N VAL A 112 13.01 -5.88 -7.12
CA VAL A 112 12.87 -4.41 -7.01
C VAL A 112 13.69 -3.68 -8.07
N ARG A 113 14.88 -4.19 -8.42
CA ARG A 113 15.69 -3.64 -9.51
C ARG A 113 15.03 -3.85 -10.87
N ALA A 114 14.42 -5.01 -11.12
CA ALA A 114 13.70 -5.29 -12.37
C ALA A 114 12.52 -4.34 -12.55
N VAL A 115 11.67 -4.20 -11.52
CA VAL A 115 10.54 -3.26 -11.50
C VAL A 115 11.01 -1.82 -11.74
N ARG A 116 12.07 -1.37 -11.06
CA ARG A 116 12.63 -0.02 -11.27
C ARG A 116 13.21 0.21 -12.67
N ARG A 117 13.80 -0.81 -13.31
CA ARG A 117 14.32 -0.71 -14.68
C ARG A 117 13.22 -0.47 -15.70
N LEU A 118 11.99 -0.89 -15.40
CA LEU A 118 10.83 -0.58 -16.22
C LEU A 118 10.32 0.87 -16.04
N GLY A 119 10.95 1.67 -15.17
CA GLY A 119 10.54 3.04 -14.90
C GLY A 119 9.51 3.16 -13.77
N THR A 120 9.25 2.07 -13.04
CA THR A 120 8.26 2.05 -11.97
C THR A 120 8.87 2.51 -10.63
N ALA A 121 8.39 3.64 -10.11
CA ALA A 121 8.76 4.21 -8.82
C ALA A 121 7.63 5.14 -8.27
N PRO A 122 7.39 5.17 -6.94
CA PRO A 122 8.09 4.43 -5.90
C PRO A 122 7.70 2.95 -5.88
N VAL A 123 8.56 2.12 -5.29
CA VAL A 123 8.28 0.72 -4.96
C VAL A 123 7.98 0.62 -3.48
N VAL A 124 6.83 0.05 -3.16
CA VAL A 124 6.38 -0.29 -1.81
C VAL A 124 6.45 -1.81 -1.64
N LEU A 125 7.05 -2.28 -0.56
CA LEU A 125 7.06 -3.69 -0.19
C LEU A 125 6.08 -3.93 0.95
N ASN A 126 5.22 -4.93 0.80
CA ASN A 126 4.33 -5.38 1.86
C ASN A 126 4.65 -6.80 2.33
N PRO A 127 5.52 -6.94 3.34
CA PRO A 127 5.65 -8.17 4.12
C PRO A 127 4.63 -8.28 5.26
N GLY A 128 3.84 -7.23 5.56
CA GLY A 128 2.88 -7.19 6.67
C GLY A 128 3.49 -7.20 8.08
N VAL A 129 4.80 -7.39 8.21
CA VAL A 129 5.54 -7.46 9.47
C VAL A 129 6.91 -6.81 9.33
N HIS A 130 7.59 -6.53 10.44
CA HIS A 130 8.98 -6.07 10.37
C HIS A 130 9.88 -7.15 9.74
N PRO A 131 10.49 -6.89 8.55
CA PRO A 131 11.35 -7.87 7.89
C PRO A 131 12.78 -7.80 8.41
N ALA A 132 13.66 -8.63 7.86
CA ALA A 132 15.10 -8.49 8.03
C ALA A 132 15.57 -7.06 7.68
N PRO A 133 16.54 -6.47 8.40
CA PRO A 133 16.84 -5.03 8.31
C PRO A 133 17.23 -4.51 6.91
N GLY A 134 17.71 -5.39 6.03
CA GLY A 134 18.15 -4.98 4.69
C GLY A 134 17.00 -4.57 3.76
N TYR A 135 15.76 -5.00 4.02
CA TYR A 135 14.58 -4.64 3.20
C TYR A 135 14.29 -3.15 3.20
N ALA A 136 14.52 -2.46 4.33
CA ALA A 136 14.31 -1.01 4.46
C ALA A 136 15.21 -0.17 3.52
N ARG A 137 16.23 -0.78 2.92
CA ARG A 137 17.13 -0.16 1.92
C ARG A 137 16.78 -0.53 0.48
N LEU A 138 15.91 -1.50 0.25
CA LEU A 138 15.54 -1.96 -1.09
C LEU A 138 14.47 -1.08 -1.73
N ALA A 139 13.55 -0.56 -0.91
CA ALA A 139 12.33 0.10 -1.37
C ALA A 139 12.18 1.52 -0.80
N ASP A 140 11.21 2.24 -1.33
CA ASP A 140 10.90 3.61 -0.91
C ASP A 140 10.04 3.60 0.36
N LEU A 141 9.19 2.58 0.51
CA LEU A 141 8.33 2.36 1.67
C LEU A 141 8.23 0.85 1.96
N VAL A 142 8.20 0.47 3.24
CA VAL A 142 7.97 -0.91 3.68
C VAL A 142 6.78 -0.93 4.64
N VAL A 143 5.76 -1.73 4.32
CA VAL A 143 4.68 -2.01 5.26
C VAL A 143 5.21 -2.95 6.33
N THR A 144 5.36 -2.42 7.55
CA THR A 144 5.98 -3.15 8.66
C THR A 144 5.00 -3.65 9.70
N PHE A 145 3.72 -3.33 9.48
CA PHE A 145 2.59 -3.91 10.19
C PHE A 145 1.40 -3.93 9.25
N GLU A 146 0.77 -5.09 9.13
CA GLU A 146 -0.55 -5.28 8.57
C GLU A 146 -1.36 -6.21 9.49
N GLY A 147 -2.45 -5.70 10.06
CA GLY A 147 -3.22 -6.49 11.01
C GLY A 147 -4.39 -5.76 11.65
N HIS A 148 -5.16 -6.53 12.42
CA HIS A 148 -6.33 -6.03 13.15
C HIS A 148 -5.93 -5.05 14.27
N TRP A 149 -6.79 -4.07 14.54
CA TRP A 149 -6.60 -3.04 15.56
C TRP A 149 -6.29 -3.61 16.95
N SER A 150 -6.97 -4.68 17.37
CA SER A 150 -6.71 -5.32 18.67
C SER A 150 -5.29 -5.85 18.80
N THR A 151 -4.78 -6.56 17.78
CA THR A 151 -3.40 -7.04 17.71
C THR A 151 -2.41 -5.89 17.66
N TYR A 152 -2.74 -4.86 16.89
CA TYR A 152 -1.93 -3.65 16.83
C TYR A 152 -1.78 -3.08 18.23
N VAL A 153 -2.86 -2.86 18.98
CA VAL A 153 -2.80 -2.28 20.33
C VAL A 153 -2.05 -3.19 21.32
N SER A 154 -2.32 -4.49 21.32
CA SER A 154 -1.87 -5.40 22.39
C SER A 154 -0.50 -6.04 22.17
N ALA A 155 -0.09 -6.27 20.92
CA ALA A 155 1.05 -7.14 20.60
C ALA A 155 2.11 -6.51 19.70
N PHE A 156 1.91 -5.26 19.25
CA PHE A 156 2.89 -4.58 18.40
C PHE A 156 4.22 -4.43 19.13
N SER A 157 5.30 -4.83 18.46
CA SER A 157 6.67 -4.60 18.91
C SER A 157 7.51 -4.02 17.78
N ARG A 158 8.40 -3.09 18.13
CA ARG A 158 9.28 -2.42 17.18
C ARG A 158 10.72 -2.88 17.39
N PRO A 159 11.34 -3.58 16.42
CA PRO A 159 12.74 -3.96 16.50
C PRO A 159 13.68 -2.77 16.56
N LYS A 160 14.76 -2.86 17.35
CA LYS A 160 15.73 -1.76 17.55
C LYS A 160 16.36 -1.23 16.26
N TRP A 161 16.52 -2.08 15.24
CA TRP A 161 17.14 -1.68 13.98
C TRP A 161 16.35 -0.60 13.23
N THR A 162 15.02 -0.57 13.41
CA THR A 162 14.13 0.40 12.75
C THR A 162 14.47 1.84 13.12
N ALA A 163 15.02 2.08 14.33
CA ALA A 163 15.45 3.39 14.78
C ALA A 163 16.62 3.99 13.97
N ARG A 164 17.29 3.18 13.13
CA ARG A 164 18.34 3.64 12.21
C ARG A 164 17.80 4.18 10.89
N HIS A 165 16.47 4.21 10.71
CA HIS A 165 15.82 4.66 9.50
C HIS A 165 14.78 5.76 9.82
N PRO A 166 14.59 6.72 8.91
CA PRO A 166 13.53 7.71 9.05
C PRO A 166 12.14 7.05 9.01
N PRO A 167 11.16 7.52 9.80
CA PRO A 167 9.82 6.92 9.87
C PRO A 167 9.05 6.98 8.53
N GLU A 168 9.44 7.86 7.61
CA GLU A 168 8.93 7.97 6.24
C GLU A 168 9.17 6.71 5.40
N ARG A 169 10.09 5.82 5.82
CA ARG A 169 10.32 4.53 5.17
C ARG A 169 9.37 3.43 5.63
N PHE A 170 8.52 3.70 6.61
CA PHE A 170 7.66 2.68 7.21
C PHE A 170 6.18 3.04 7.10
N CYS A 171 5.38 2.02 6.80
CA CYS A 171 3.93 2.08 6.72
C CYS A 171 3.30 1.08 7.69
N HIS A 172 2.21 1.47 8.35
CA HIS A 172 1.34 0.55 9.08
C HIS A 172 -0.06 0.53 8.44
N LEU A 173 -0.48 -0.63 7.99
CA LEU A 173 -1.83 -0.92 7.50
C LEU A 173 -2.61 -1.56 8.65
N VAL A 174 -3.71 -0.94 9.08
CA VAL A 174 -4.43 -1.40 10.28
C VAL A 174 -5.92 -1.50 9.98
N TYR A 175 -6.49 -2.70 10.10
CA TYR A 175 -7.91 -2.93 9.85
C TYR A 175 -8.70 -3.21 11.13
N GLY A 176 -10.02 -3.27 11.04
CA GLY A 176 -10.90 -3.45 12.20
C GLY A 176 -10.79 -2.32 13.23
N VAL A 177 -10.39 -1.12 12.79
CA VAL A 177 -10.30 0.04 13.67
C VAL A 177 -11.71 0.54 13.95
N PRO A 178 -12.17 0.62 15.21
CA PRO A 178 -13.44 1.27 15.52
C PRO A 178 -13.41 2.71 14.98
N GLU A 179 -14.49 3.15 14.33
CA GLU A 179 -14.51 4.42 13.59
C GLU A 179 -14.06 5.62 14.45
N ALA A 180 -14.54 5.68 15.71
CA ALA A 180 -14.16 6.72 16.67
C ALA A 180 -12.66 6.73 17.02
N LEU A 181 -11.94 5.62 16.78
CA LEU A 181 -10.51 5.45 17.05
C LEU A 181 -9.63 5.63 15.80
N VAL A 182 -10.19 5.90 14.62
CA VAL A 182 -9.39 6.12 13.40
C VAL A 182 -8.36 7.24 13.56
N PRO A 183 -8.68 8.42 14.13
CA PRO A 183 -7.67 9.45 14.41
C PRO A 183 -6.59 8.99 15.39
N LEU A 184 -6.95 8.14 16.36
CA LEU A 184 -5.99 7.55 17.30
C LEU A 184 -5.05 6.59 16.56
N ALA A 185 -5.56 5.73 15.68
CA ALA A 185 -4.76 4.78 14.92
C ALA A 185 -3.66 5.47 14.08
N VAL A 186 -3.99 6.61 13.44
CA VAL A 186 -2.99 7.43 12.72
C VAL A 186 -1.90 7.96 13.65
N ARG A 187 -2.28 8.48 14.84
CA ARG A 187 -1.30 8.98 15.82
C ARG A 187 -0.42 7.84 16.35
N THR A 188 -1.03 6.71 16.69
CA THR A 188 -0.34 5.51 17.17
C THR A 188 0.66 4.98 16.14
N ALA A 189 0.37 5.04 14.83
CA ALA A 189 1.36 4.71 13.79
C ALA A 189 2.61 5.58 13.86
N ARG A 190 2.45 6.90 14.01
CA ARG A 190 3.59 7.82 14.14
C ARG A 190 4.40 7.58 15.40
N GLU A 191 3.74 7.41 16.54
CA GLU A 191 4.39 7.09 17.82
C GLU A 191 5.17 5.78 17.75
N ARG A 192 4.67 4.82 16.96
CA ARG A 192 5.31 3.54 16.70
C ARG A 192 6.35 3.58 15.59
N GLY A 193 6.63 4.74 15.01
CA GLY A 193 7.75 4.95 14.08
C GLY A 193 7.41 4.76 12.60
N ALA A 194 6.12 4.77 12.22
CA ALA A 194 5.69 4.80 10.83
C ALA A 194 5.03 6.15 10.51
N ALA A 195 5.58 6.87 9.53
CA ALA A 195 5.00 8.15 9.11
C ALA A 195 3.86 7.98 8.11
N VAL A 196 3.77 6.81 7.45
CA VAL A 196 2.68 6.44 6.55
C VAL A 196 1.75 5.44 7.24
N SER A 197 0.45 5.57 7.03
CA SER A 197 -0.52 4.61 7.59
C SER A 197 -1.78 4.49 6.74
N GLY A 198 -2.43 3.33 6.80
CA GLY A 198 -3.75 3.10 6.20
C GLY A 198 -4.70 2.44 7.22
N PRO A 199 -5.27 3.20 8.17
CA PRO A 199 -6.26 2.64 9.10
C PRO A 199 -7.63 2.52 8.43
N VAL A 200 -8.28 1.38 8.51
CA VAL A 200 -9.64 1.16 7.98
C VAL A 200 -10.54 0.51 9.03
N THR A 201 -11.85 0.67 8.85
CA THR A 201 -12.87 0.06 9.70
C THR A 201 -13.33 -1.31 9.18
N GLY A 202 -12.89 -1.70 7.98
CA GLY A 202 -13.27 -2.97 7.38
C GLY A 202 -12.67 -4.17 8.13
N GLU A 203 -13.34 -5.31 8.00
CA GLU A 203 -12.94 -6.58 8.60
C GLU A 203 -12.55 -7.59 7.51
N LEU A 204 -11.91 -8.69 7.92
CA LEU A 204 -11.69 -9.84 7.06
C LEU A 204 -13.03 -10.39 6.50
N PRO A 205 -13.05 -10.96 5.29
CA PRO A 205 -11.90 -11.32 4.45
C PRO A 205 -11.32 -10.19 3.59
N ASN A 206 -12.04 -9.09 3.38
CA ASN A 206 -11.56 -7.94 2.59
C ASN A 206 -11.69 -6.63 3.40
N PRO A 207 -10.73 -6.34 4.29
CA PRO A 207 -10.78 -5.15 5.14
C PRO A 207 -10.64 -3.84 4.34
N TRP A 208 -10.07 -3.92 3.13
CA TRP A 208 -9.75 -2.80 2.25
C TRP A 208 -10.90 -2.43 1.30
N SER A 209 -12.06 -3.09 1.44
CA SER A 209 -13.28 -2.82 0.65
C SER A 209 -13.97 -1.49 0.97
N ARG A 210 -13.51 -0.76 1.99
CA ARG A 210 -14.09 0.52 2.41
C ARG A 210 -13.03 1.60 2.48
N LEU A 211 -13.40 2.79 2.01
CA LEU A 211 -12.54 3.97 2.13
C LEU A 211 -12.29 4.32 3.60
N THR A 212 -11.04 4.60 3.94
CA THR A 212 -10.68 5.02 5.30
C THR A 212 -11.40 6.30 5.72
N PRO A 213 -12.03 6.34 6.92
CA PRO A 213 -12.54 7.58 7.50
C PRO A 213 -11.45 8.62 7.78
N ALA A 214 -10.17 8.23 7.82
CA ALA A 214 -9.05 9.15 8.01
C ALA A 214 -8.93 10.19 6.89
N LEU A 215 -9.48 9.92 5.71
CA LEU A 215 -9.57 10.90 4.62
C LEU A 215 -10.61 11.99 4.87
N GLY A 216 -11.65 11.71 5.67
CA GLY A 216 -12.71 12.68 5.97
C GLY A 216 -12.38 13.64 7.10
N GLY A 217 -11.47 13.28 8.02
CA GLY A 217 -11.19 14.10 9.20
C GLY A 217 -10.43 15.38 8.84
N THR A 218 -10.96 16.57 9.13
CA THR A 218 -10.17 17.81 9.14
C THR A 218 -8.96 17.63 10.05
N ALA A 219 -7.77 18.00 9.57
CA ALA A 219 -6.63 18.14 10.47
C ALA A 219 -7.03 19.10 11.61
N PRO A 220 -6.66 18.82 12.88
CA PRO A 220 -6.85 19.78 13.96
C PRO A 220 -6.09 21.08 13.67
#